data_AF-A0A9W5EX73-F1
#
_entry.id   AF-A0A9W5EX73-F1
#
_cell.length_a   1.000
_cell.length_b   1.000
_cell.length_c   1.000
_cell.angle_alpha   90.00
_cell.angle_beta   90.00
_cell.angle_gamma   90.00
#
_symmetry.space_group_name_H-M   'P 1'
#
loop_
_entity.id
_entity.type
_entity.pdbx_description
1 polymer ?
#
loop_
_entity_poly.entity_id
_entity_poly.type
_entity_poly.pdbx_seq_one_letter_code
_entity_poly.pdbx_strand_id
1 'polypeptide(L)'
;MKYKILTRISEFLTKFKKINNIKRVDDLALQITFDGNYSLVFDLNKSSSSIYKTDEKIAFKEYKAPFDIMLKKRLNSAKIDSIETLKNNRILKIQASLSGSYKKVNSVLYLEFTGRFTNIILTDENGIILEALRHMQNDKRVIKPAKKLIMLEPFDIKESDCEQITDFDEYFQNEFLKLKTKRLENLKSAKLANLDKKISSLKASLDKLESKEFLEAKSKELNKNASLIISNLYLLQGFQRELNLIDEDGNNINLKLNDTPKNSANAMFKESKKLKQKAASIEIERSNLNEKIDFLLKLKNAINLANTSSELLIISPKKSLNKNSAKFSDIVRDFYVGEFKISVGKNEKGNAFLLKNAKKDDFWFHLKDIKSAHVILKTNKQNLSEDIINFAAKLCINFSTSERGSYNVDYTKRQNVKVVNEAFVNYVNYKTVGIKI
;
A
#
# COMPACT_ATOMS: atom_id res chain seq x y z
N MET A 1 25.94 3.15 6.15
CA MET A 1 26.54 3.58 7.43
C MET A 1 27.71 4.48 7.10
N LYS A 2 27.87 5.63 7.75
CA LYS A 2 29.08 6.46 7.58
C LYS A 2 30.23 5.81 8.35
N TYR A 3 31.45 5.84 7.81
CA TYR A 3 32.64 5.29 8.45
C TYR A 3 32.91 5.94 9.81
N LYS A 4 32.90 7.27 9.88
CA LYS A 4 33.15 8.01 11.15
C LYS A 4 32.15 7.61 12.26
N ILE A 5 30.88 7.48 11.91
CA ILE A 5 29.82 7.04 12.84
C ILE A 5 30.08 5.59 13.30
N LEU A 6 30.42 4.68 12.37
CA LEU A 6 30.71 3.29 12.71
C LEU A 6 31.89 3.18 13.68
N THR A 7 32.93 3.99 13.48
CA THR A 7 34.09 4.06 14.38
C THR A 7 33.67 4.48 15.79
N ARG A 8 32.86 5.55 15.93
CA ARG A 8 32.32 5.98 17.24
C ARG A 8 31.46 4.92 17.90
N ILE A 9 30.61 4.24 17.13
CA ILE A 9 29.81 3.12 17.63
C ILE A 9 30.74 1.99 18.10
N SER A 10 31.80 1.66 17.35
CA SER A 10 32.74 0.62 17.75
C SER A 10 33.48 0.97 19.05
N GLU A 11 33.89 2.24 19.22
CA GLU A 11 34.47 2.77 20.46
C GLU A 11 33.49 2.59 21.63
N PHE A 12 32.23 2.98 21.47
CA PHE A 12 31.19 2.79 22.48
C PHE A 12 30.97 1.31 22.83
N LEU A 13 30.96 0.42 21.84
CA LEU A 13 30.73 -1.01 22.05
C LEU A 13 31.85 -1.70 22.85
N THR A 14 33.07 -1.15 22.89
CA THR A 14 34.19 -1.72 23.69
C THR A 14 33.93 -1.77 25.19
N LYS A 15 32.93 -1.02 25.69
CA LYS A 15 32.51 -1.07 27.10
C LYS A 15 31.95 -2.43 27.48
N PHE A 16 31.32 -3.13 26.53
CA PHE A 16 30.73 -4.45 26.74
C PHE A 16 31.80 -5.54 26.75
N LYS A 17 31.62 -6.54 27.61
CA LYS A 17 32.59 -7.64 27.80
C LYS A 17 32.05 -8.99 27.37
N LYS A 18 30.75 -9.11 27.13
CA LYS A 18 30.12 -10.39 26.77
C LYS A 18 28.99 -10.19 25.78
N ILE A 19 28.88 -11.13 24.83
CA ILE A 19 27.67 -11.33 24.03
C ILE A 19 26.81 -12.33 24.79
N ASN A 20 25.68 -11.90 25.35
CA ASN A 20 24.74 -12.80 26.01
C ASN A 20 23.99 -13.64 24.97
N ASN A 21 23.50 -13.01 23.91
CA ASN A 21 22.75 -13.69 22.85
C ASN A 21 22.91 -12.96 21.52
N ILE A 22 22.93 -13.71 20.42
CA ILE A 22 22.91 -13.17 19.06
C ILE A 22 21.93 -13.94 18.19
N LYS A 23 21.12 -13.23 17.41
CA LYS A 23 20.14 -13.85 16.52
C LYS A 23 19.83 -12.98 15.31
N ARG A 24 19.45 -13.62 14.21
CA ARG A 24 18.89 -12.94 13.05
C ARG A 24 17.46 -12.50 13.32
N VAL A 25 17.15 -11.26 12.95
CA VAL A 25 15.83 -10.63 13.14
C VAL A 25 15.18 -10.19 11.84
N ASP A 26 15.95 -10.01 10.77
CA ASP A 26 15.46 -9.74 9.42
C ASP A 26 16.44 -10.31 8.38
N ASP A 27 16.16 -10.12 7.09
CA ASP A 27 16.97 -10.70 6.01
C ASP A 27 18.44 -10.26 5.99
N LEU A 28 18.70 -9.06 6.49
CA LEU A 28 20.03 -8.47 6.65
C LEU A 28 20.18 -7.83 8.03
N ALA A 29 19.54 -8.36 9.06
CA ALA A 29 19.64 -7.76 10.39
C ALA A 29 19.90 -8.79 11.49
N LEU A 30 20.84 -8.45 12.37
CA LEU A 30 21.15 -9.20 13.59
C LEU A 30 20.80 -8.38 14.82
N GLN A 31 20.25 -9.03 15.83
CA GLN A 31 20.17 -8.48 17.18
C GLN A 31 21.29 -9.11 18.01
N ILE A 32 22.11 -8.26 18.63
CA ILE A 32 23.11 -8.66 19.62
C ILE A 32 22.67 -8.10 20.96
N THR A 33 22.54 -8.98 21.96
CA THR A 33 22.32 -8.62 23.36
C THR A 33 23.64 -8.78 24.09
N PHE A 34 24.15 -7.68 24.62
CA PHE A 34 25.38 -7.60 25.40
C PHE A 34 25.10 -7.79 26.90
N ASP A 35 26.16 -7.73 27.72
CA ASP A 35 26.04 -7.64 29.17
C ASP A 35 25.18 -6.45 29.63
N GLY A 36 24.51 -6.59 30.77
CA GLY A 36 23.47 -5.65 31.22
C GLY A 36 22.17 -5.69 30.41
N ASN A 37 21.95 -6.74 29.60
CA ASN A 37 20.80 -6.92 28.70
C ASN A 37 20.65 -5.82 27.64
N TYR A 38 21.74 -5.09 27.36
CA TYR A 38 21.75 -4.05 26.36
C TYR A 38 21.65 -4.66 24.95
N SER A 39 20.56 -4.38 24.23
CA SER A 39 20.30 -5.00 22.93
C SER A 39 20.32 -3.98 21.81
N LEU A 40 21.11 -4.27 20.76
CA LEU A 40 21.15 -3.48 19.53
C LEU A 40 20.82 -4.34 18.32
N VAL A 41 20.14 -3.73 17.35
CA VAL A 41 19.91 -4.29 16.03
C VAL A 41 20.91 -3.68 15.06
N PHE A 42 21.70 -4.53 14.43
CA PHE A 42 22.61 -4.22 13.35
C PHE A 42 21.87 -4.52 12.04
N ASP A 43 21.26 -3.50 11.44
CA ASP A 43 20.56 -3.58 10.17
C ASP A 43 21.51 -3.21 9.03
N LEU A 44 21.80 -4.20 8.21
CA LEU A 44 22.73 -4.15 7.10
C LEU A 44 22.00 -3.95 5.75
N ASN A 45 20.76 -3.45 5.74
CA ASN A 45 20.03 -3.18 4.51
C ASN A 45 20.82 -2.24 3.57
N LYS A 46 20.92 -2.60 2.28
CA LYS A 46 21.81 -1.95 1.29
C LYS A 46 21.59 -0.44 1.17
N SER A 47 20.35 0.03 1.27
CA SER A 47 19.97 1.44 1.07
C SER A 47 19.78 2.23 2.37
N SER A 48 19.72 1.56 3.52
CA SER A 48 19.33 2.16 4.79
C SER A 48 19.93 1.41 5.97
N SER A 49 21.19 1.02 5.86
CA SER A 49 21.87 0.31 6.95
C SER A 49 21.98 1.23 8.17
N SER A 50 21.63 0.74 9.35
CA SER A 50 21.79 1.47 10.60
C SER A 50 22.02 0.50 11.77
N ILE A 51 22.48 1.03 12.89
CA ILE A 51 22.54 0.32 14.16
C ILE A 51 21.61 1.07 15.09
N TYR A 52 20.65 0.38 15.69
CA TYR A 52 19.60 1.02 16.47
C TYR A 52 19.12 0.19 17.65
N LYS A 53 18.41 0.85 18.56
CA LYS A 53 17.77 0.27 19.74
C LYS A 53 16.27 0.43 19.59
N THR A 54 15.52 -0.59 19.98
CA THR A 54 14.06 -0.57 19.90
C THR A 54 13.47 -1.36 21.06
N ASP A 55 12.45 -0.78 21.69
CA ASP A 55 11.63 -1.45 22.70
C ASP A 55 10.44 -2.18 22.05
N GLU A 56 10.22 -1.98 20.75
CA GLU A 56 9.20 -2.69 20.00
C GLU A 56 9.57 -4.17 19.86
N LYS A 57 8.58 -5.04 20.09
CA LYS A 57 8.75 -6.48 19.86
C LYS A 57 8.99 -6.73 18.38
N ILE A 58 10.23 -7.08 18.06
CA ILE A 58 10.58 -7.60 16.74
C ILE A 58 9.80 -8.91 16.52
N ALA A 59 9.04 -8.96 15.44
CA ALA A 59 8.25 -10.14 15.08
C ALA A 59 9.12 -11.41 15.10
N PHE A 60 8.69 -12.41 15.85
CA PHE A 60 9.45 -13.65 15.99
C PHE A 60 9.41 -14.42 14.66
N LYS A 61 10.56 -14.46 13.98
CA LYS A 61 10.82 -15.38 12.87
C LYS A 61 12.02 -16.22 13.25
N GLU A 62 11.81 -17.49 13.48
CA GLU A 62 12.90 -18.40 13.82
C GLU A 62 13.66 -18.78 12.55
N TYR A 63 14.84 -18.20 12.38
CA TYR A 63 15.76 -18.60 11.32
C TYR A 63 16.56 -19.83 11.78
N LYS A 64 16.57 -20.88 10.95
CA LYS A 64 17.27 -22.15 11.18
C LYS A 64 18.26 -22.48 10.06
N ALA A 65 18.75 -21.48 9.32
CA ALA A 65 19.74 -21.74 8.28
C ALA A 65 21.09 -22.13 8.93
N PRO A 66 22.02 -22.76 8.19
CA PRO A 66 23.36 -23.09 8.69
C PRO A 66 24.07 -21.89 9.33
N PHE A 67 23.89 -20.69 8.78
CA PHE A 67 24.36 -19.43 9.35
C PHE A 67 23.84 -19.18 10.75
N ASP A 68 22.53 -19.29 10.97
CA ASP A 68 21.92 -18.99 12.27
C ASP A 68 22.36 -20.01 13.33
N ILE A 69 22.52 -21.27 12.95
CA ILE A 69 23.00 -22.35 13.81
C ILE A 69 24.46 -22.09 14.21
N MET A 70 25.33 -21.78 13.23
CA MET A 70 26.74 -21.52 13.48
C MET A 70 26.94 -20.25 14.31
N LEU A 71 26.18 -19.19 14.02
CA LEU A 71 26.21 -17.92 14.75
C LEU A 71 25.92 -18.13 16.24
N LYS A 72 24.81 -18.82 16.56
CA LYS A 72 24.46 -19.15 17.95
C LYS A 72 25.53 -20.02 18.60
N LYS A 73 25.99 -21.07 17.91
CA LYS A 73 27.01 -22.01 18.43
C LYS A 73 28.33 -21.33 18.79
N ARG A 74 28.72 -20.28 18.06
CA ARG A 74 30.04 -19.63 18.19
C ARG A 74 30.03 -18.34 19.02
N LEU A 75 28.88 -17.69 19.18
CA LEU A 75 28.84 -16.35 19.78
C LEU A 75 27.83 -16.20 20.93
N ASN A 76 26.90 -17.14 21.13
CA ASN A 76 26.03 -17.06 22.31
C ASN A 76 26.85 -17.28 23.59
N SER A 77 26.69 -16.38 24.55
CA SER A 77 27.46 -16.37 25.81
C SER A 77 28.99 -16.23 25.63
N ALA A 78 29.45 -15.77 24.47
CA ALA A 78 30.87 -15.57 24.21
C ALA A 78 31.42 -14.33 24.91
N LYS A 79 32.65 -14.43 25.41
CA LYS A 79 33.42 -13.29 25.92
C LYS A 79 33.90 -12.47 24.73
N ILE A 80 33.76 -11.15 24.80
CA ILE A 80 34.27 -10.23 23.78
C ILE A 80 35.75 -10.00 24.05
N ASP A 81 36.59 -10.30 23.07
CA ASP A 81 38.03 -10.04 23.12
C ASP A 81 38.35 -8.65 22.56
N SER A 82 37.74 -8.26 21.44
CA SER A 82 37.87 -6.91 20.86
C SER A 82 36.70 -6.53 19.95
N ILE A 83 36.44 -5.23 19.83
CA ILE A 83 35.52 -4.63 18.85
C ILE A 83 36.23 -3.46 18.20
N GLU A 84 36.33 -3.46 16.88
CA GLU A 84 36.97 -2.38 16.13
C GLU A 84 36.32 -2.18 14.77
N THR A 85 36.34 -0.96 14.28
CA THR A 85 36.06 -0.67 12.87
C THR A 85 37.36 -0.78 12.09
N LEU A 86 37.38 -1.56 11.01
CA LEU A 86 38.58 -1.72 10.20
C LEU A 86 38.97 -0.40 9.53
N LYS A 87 40.26 -0.06 9.59
CA LYS A 87 40.80 1.21 9.07
C LYS A 87 40.37 1.43 7.63
N ASN A 88 39.80 2.61 7.36
CA ASN A 88 39.35 3.03 6.03
C ASN A 88 38.40 2.02 5.36
N ASN A 89 37.59 1.34 6.18
CA ASN A 89 36.61 0.39 5.71
C ASN A 89 35.34 0.44 6.59
N ARG A 90 34.16 0.27 5.98
CA ARG A 90 32.89 0.26 6.70
C ARG A 90 32.57 -1.13 7.24
N ILE A 91 33.53 -1.75 7.93
CA ILE A 91 33.44 -3.11 8.45
C ILE A 91 33.66 -3.08 9.95
N LEU A 92 32.64 -3.50 10.71
CA LEU A 92 32.76 -3.72 12.15
C LEU A 92 33.24 -5.16 12.38
N LYS A 93 34.38 -5.30 13.06
CA LYS A 93 34.99 -6.58 13.42
C LYS A 93 34.80 -6.79 14.92
N ILE A 94 34.22 -7.93 15.27
CA ILE A 94 34.02 -8.37 16.66
C ILE A 94 34.76 -9.69 16.85
N GLN A 95 35.79 -9.68 17.69
CA GLN A 95 36.50 -10.89 18.11
C GLN A 95 35.92 -11.35 19.43
N ALA A 96 35.52 -12.62 19.51
CA ALA A 96 34.94 -13.19 20.69
C ALA A 96 35.38 -14.65 20.87
N SER A 97 35.28 -15.12 22.10
CA SER A 97 35.68 -16.47 22.46
C SER A 97 34.72 -17.14 23.42
N LEU A 98 34.52 -18.44 23.20
CA LEU A 98 33.76 -19.34 24.07
C LEU A 98 34.74 -20.26 24.78
N SER A 99 34.81 -20.14 26.10
CA SER A 99 35.56 -21.08 26.94
C SER A 99 34.67 -22.27 27.28
N GLY A 100 34.97 -23.44 26.71
CA GLY A 100 34.45 -24.71 27.21
C GLY A 100 35.37 -25.32 28.27
N SER A 101 34.98 -26.44 28.86
CA SER A 101 35.76 -27.11 29.92
C SER A 101 37.17 -27.54 29.49
N TYR A 102 37.38 -27.79 28.19
CA TYR A 102 38.65 -28.34 27.67
C TYR A 102 39.28 -27.53 26.55
N LYS A 103 38.55 -26.56 25.96
CA LYS A 103 39.06 -25.79 24.81
C LYS A 103 38.42 -24.41 24.74
N LYS A 104 39.24 -23.41 24.45
CA LYS A 104 38.81 -22.06 24.06
C LYS A 104 38.54 -22.07 22.55
N VAL A 105 37.36 -21.63 22.16
CA VAL A 105 36.95 -21.51 20.75
C VAL A 105 36.91 -20.03 20.41
N ASN A 106 37.81 -19.58 19.54
CA ASN A 106 37.83 -18.20 19.08
C ASN A 106 37.00 -18.06 17.81
N SER A 107 36.38 -16.90 17.62
CA SER A 107 35.58 -16.59 16.44
C SER A 107 35.64 -15.09 16.15
N VAL A 108 35.60 -14.76 14.86
CA VAL A 108 35.57 -13.36 14.41
C VAL A 108 34.33 -13.15 13.55
N LEU A 109 33.49 -12.20 13.98
CA LEU A 109 32.32 -11.74 13.26
C LEU A 109 32.63 -10.43 12.53
N TYR A 110 32.36 -10.41 11.23
CA TYR A 110 32.49 -9.24 10.38
C TYR A 110 31.10 -8.78 9.94
N LEU A 111 30.78 -7.51 10.19
CA LEU A 111 29.57 -6.84 9.74
C LEU A 111 29.95 -5.80 8.69
N GLU A 112 29.70 -6.10 7.41
CA GLU A 112 30.14 -5.29 6.28
C GLU A 112 29.07 -4.29 5.85
N PHE A 113 29.18 -3.03 6.26
CA PHE A 113 28.26 -1.94 5.90
C PHE A 113 28.63 -1.27 4.57
N THR A 114 28.85 -2.07 3.52
CA THR A 114 29.44 -1.64 2.24
C THR A 114 28.43 -1.36 1.12
N GLY A 115 27.13 -1.48 1.39
CA GLY A 115 26.05 -1.22 0.45
C GLY A 115 25.82 -2.40 -0.50
N ARG A 116 26.43 -2.39 -1.69
CA ARG A 116 26.22 -3.46 -2.70
C ARG A 116 26.69 -4.83 -2.20
N PHE A 117 27.83 -4.86 -1.52
CA PHE A 117 28.50 -6.07 -1.02
C PHE A 117 28.22 -6.34 0.46
N THR A 118 27.20 -5.70 1.03
CA THR A 118 26.88 -5.88 2.43
C THR A 118 26.65 -7.35 2.78
N ASN A 119 27.35 -7.81 3.82
CA ASN A 119 27.32 -9.18 4.29
C ASN A 119 27.60 -9.28 5.81
N ILE A 120 27.32 -10.46 6.36
CA ILE A 120 27.71 -10.84 7.71
C ILE A 120 28.47 -12.15 7.61
N ILE A 121 29.72 -12.14 8.07
CA ILE A 121 30.65 -13.25 7.84
C ILE A 121 31.23 -13.67 9.19
N LEU A 122 31.18 -14.96 9.47
CA LEU A 122 31.72 -15.57 10.67
C LEU A 122 32.92 -16.44 10.30
N THR A 123 34.04 -16.22 10.97
CA THR A 123 35.30 -16.95 10.74
C THR A 123 35.86 -17.52 12.03
N ASP A 124 36.80 -18.46 11.92
CA ASP A 124 37.65 -18.90 13.03
C ASP A 124 38.86 -17.95 13.25
N GLU A 125 39.75 -18.27 14.19
CA GLU A 125 40.96 -17.50 14.43
C GLU A 125 41.93 -17.39 13.23
N ASN A 126 41.86 -18.33 12.28
CA ASN A 126 42.74 -18.38 11.11
C ASN A 126 42.14 -17.64 9.90
N GLY A 127 40.97 -17.03 10.07
CA GLY A 127 40.24 -16.35 9.01
C GLY A 127 39.54 -17.30 8.04
N ILE A 128 39.36 -18.58 8.40
CA ILE A 128 38.57 -19.52 7.61
C ILE A 128 37.09 -19.24 7.88
N ILE A 129 36.32 -19.05 6.82
CA ILE A 129 34.88 -18.80 6.88
C ILE A 129 34.19 -20.04 7.42
N LEU A 130 33.59 -19.89 8.60
CA LEU A 130 32.72 -20.89 9.20
C LEU A 130 31.35 -20.84 8.51
N GLU A 131 30.80 -19.63 8.36
CA GLU A 131 29.57 -19.39 7.62
C GLU A 131 29.39 -17.90 7.31
N ALA A 132 28.55 -17.57 6.33
CA ALA A 132 28.18 -16.21 5.98
C ALA A 132 26.67 -16.10 5.68
N LEU A 133 26.09 -14.95 5.97
CA LEU A 133 24.68 -14.69 5.72
C LEU A 133 24.35 -14.73 4.22
N ARG A 134 25.31 -14.32 3.38
CA ARG A 134 25.25 -14.46 1.92
C ARG A 134 26.51 -15.09 1.37
N HIS A 135 26.33 -16.19 0.64
CA HIS A 135 27.42 -16.76 -0.16
C HIS A 135 27.59 -15.96 -1.44
N MET A 136 28.83 -15.74 -1.85
CA MET A 136 29.15 -15.07 -3.10
C MET A 136 30.47 -15.56 -3.66
N GLN A 137 30.62 -15.51 -4.98
CA GLN A 137 31.86 -15.79 -5.67
C GLN A 137 31.95 -14.86 -6.88
N ASN A 138 33.04 -14.11 -6.97
CA ASN A 138 33.44 -13.34 -8.13
C ASN A 138 34.97 -13.38 -8.25
N ASP A 139 35.51 -12.73 -9.29
CA ASP A 139 36.95 -12.76 -9.59
C ASP A 139 37.83 -12.21 -8.46
N LYS A 140 37.26 -11.35 -7.60
CA LYS A 140 37.98 -10.67 -6.52
C LYS A 140 37.83 -11.36 -5.16
N ARG A 141 36.75 -12.12 -4.94
CA ARG A 141 36.36 -12.58 -3.60
C ARG A 141 35.48 -13.81 -3.62
N VAL A 142 35.80 -14.77 -2.76
CA VAL A 142 35.00 -15.99 -2.51
C VAL A 142 34.55 -16.00 -1.05
N ILE A 143 33.23 -15.93 -0.84
CA ILE A 143 32.59 -16.04 0.47
C ILE A 143 31.76 -17.31 0.51
N LYS A 144 32.38 -18.38 1.01
CA LYS A 144 31.78 -19.71 1.19
C LYS A 144 32.43 -20.38 2.41
N PRO A 145 31.73 -21.30 3.09
CA PRO A 145 32.32 -22.11 4.15
C PRO A 145 33.63 -22.79 3.74
N ALA A 146 34.55 -22.95 4.68
CA ALA A 146 35.87 -23.56 4.51
C ALA A 146 36.83 -22.84 3.53
N LYS A 147 36.53 -21.60 3.14
CA LYS A 147 37.46 -20.74 2.39
C LYS A 147 38.06 -19.67 3.29
N LYS A 148 39.30 -19.26 3.03
CA LYS A 148 39.93 -18.14 3.73
C LYS A 148 39.27 -16.83 3.31
N LEU A 149 38.88 -16.02 4.29
CA LEU A 149 38.28 -14.71 4.06
C LEU A 149 39.31 -13.75 3.46
N ILE A 150 39.03 -13.29 2.25
CA ILE A 150 39.75 -12.17 1.64
C ILE A 150 39.04 -10.89 2.09
N MET A 151 39.78 -9.98 2.73
CA MET A 151 39.26 -8.71 3.20
C MET A 151 39.03 -7.74 2.05
N LEU A 152 38.08 -6.82 2.21
CA LEU A 152 37.92 -5.73 1.24
C LEU A 152 39.05 -4.73 1.43
N GLU A 153 39.64 -4.29 0.32
CA GLU A 153 40.70 -3.27 0.33
C GLU A 153 40.20 -1.97 0.99
N PRO A 154 41.03 -1.33 1.83
CA PRO A 154 40.71 -0.01 2.36
C PRO A 154 40.65 1.01 1.22
N PHE A 155 39.78 2.00 1.36
CA PHE A 155 39.70 3.10 0.38
C PHE A 155 39.59 4.43 1.10
N ASP A 156 40.03 5.51 0.46
CA ASP A 156 39.94 6.85 1.04
C ASP A 156 38.47 7.29 1.13
N ILE A 157 37.96 7.40 2.36
CA ILE A 157 36.55 7.70 2.63
C ILE A 157 36.39 9.20 2.84
N LYS A 158 36.03 9.91 1.77
CA LYS A 158 35.68 11.33 1.82
C LYS A 158 34.30 11.51 2.46
N GLU A 159 34.26 11.67 3.77
CA GLU A 159 33.05 11.93 4.56
C GLU A 159 33.18 13.26 5.30
N SER A 160 32.11 14.07 5.25
CA SER A 160 31.95 15.23 6.13
C SER A 160 32.10 14.81 7.59
N ASP A 161 32.49 15.74 8.44
CA ASP A 161 32.46 15.48 9.88
C ASP A 161 31.05 15.07 10.33
N CYS A 162 31.02 14.17 11.30
CA CYS A 162 29.81 13.79 11.99
C CYS A 162 29.75 14.57 13.30
N GLU A 163 28.55 15.04 13.66
CA GLU A 163 28.30 15.56 15.00
C GLU A 163 28.72 14.53 16.04
N GLN A 164 29.23 15.02 17.16
CA GLN A 164 29.65 14.18 18.27
C GLN A 164 28.42 13.49 18.86
N ILE A 165 28.46 12.16 18.99
CA ILE A 165 27.43 11.41 19.69
C ILE A 165 27.70 11.56 21.19
N THR A 166 26.89 12.37 21.86
CA THR A 166 26.97 12.59 23.32
C THR A 166 26.19 11.52 24.08
N ASP A 167 24.98 11.20 23.62
CA ASP A 167 24.14 10.13 24.14
C ASP A 167 23.90 9.06 23.06
N PHE A 168 24.47 7.88 23.27
CA PHE A 168 24.31 6.75 22.36
C PHE A 168 22.92 6.12 22.44
N ASP A 169 22.27 6.11 23.61
CA ASP A 169 20.94 5.54 23.75
C ASP A 169 19.92 6.38 22.96
N GLU A 170 19.98 7.70 23.11
CA GLU A 170 19.15 8.62 22.33
C GLU A 170 19.45 8.49 20.82
N TYR A 171 20.74 8.45 20.44
CA TYR A 171 21.15 8.24 19.05
C TYR A 171 20.53 6.98 18.45
N PHE A 172 20.62 5.84 19.14
CA PHE A 172 20.10 4.57 18.65
C PHE A 172 18.57 4.54 18.56
N GLN A 173 17.87 5.21 19.47
CA GLN A 173 16.41 5.36 19.38
C GLN A 173 16.01 6.26 18.20
N ASN A 174 16.72 7.37 18.00
CA ASN A 174 16.50 8.28 16.88
C ASN A 174 16.75 7.60 15.52
N GLU A 175 17.78 6.76 15.42
CA GLU A 175 18.02 5.96 14.21
C GLU A 175 16.87 4.97 13.93
N PHE A 176 16.31 4.33 14.97
CA PHE A 176 15.13 3.49 14.80
C PHE A 176 13.93 4.28 14.29
N LEU A 177 13.65 5.45 14.87
CA LEU A 177 12.55 6.33 14.44
C LEU A 177 12.72 6.79 12.98
N LYS A 178 13.93 7.22 12.60
CA LYS A 178 14.24 7.61 11.20
C LYS A 178 13.96 6.45 10.23
N LEU A 179 14.41 5.24 10.56
CA LEU A 179 14.16 4.05 9.74
C LEU A 179 12.67 3.72 9.65
N LYS A 180 11.94 3.80 10.78
CA LYS A 180 10.51 3.54 10.85
C LYS A 180 9.73 4.52 9.98
N THR A 181 10.00 5.82 10.10
CA THR A 181 9.38 6.87 9.28
C THR A 181 9.68 6.68 7.79
N LYS A 182 10.95 6.41 7.44
CA LYS A 182 11.33 6.15 6.04
C LYS A 182 10.63 4.92 5.46
N ARG A 183 10.50 3.84 6.25
CA ARG A 183 9.77 2.63 5.84
C ARG A 183 8.28 2.95 5.62
N LEU A 184 7.66 3.73 6.50
CA LEU A 184 6.28 4.16 6.36
C LEU A 184 6.08 4.98 5.08
N GLU A 185 6.93 5.97 4.83
CA GLU A 185 6.87 6.81 3.63
C GLU A 185 7.06 6.00 2.33
N ASN A 186 7.98 5.04 2.33
CA ASN A 186 8.15 4.12 1.19
C ASN A 186 6.90 3.25 0.95
N LEU A 187 6.23 2.81 2.01
CA LEU A 187 4.98 2.05 1.89
C LEU A 187 3.83 2.92 1.40
N LYS A 188 3.74 4.18 1.86
CA LYS A 188 2.77 5.16 1.38
C LYS A 188 2.98 5.44 -0.10
N SER A 189 4.19 5.82 -0.51
CA SER A 189 4.50 6.18 -1.90
C SER A 189 4.18 5.06 -2.88
N ALA A 190 4.51 3.80 -2.55
CA ALA A 190 4.16 2.64 -3.36
C ALA A 190 2.63 2.44 -3.51
N LYS A 191 1.85 2.68 -2.45
CA LYS A 191 0.38 2.60 -2.49
C LYS A 191 -0.23 3.78 -3.25
N LEU A 192 0.26 4.98 -3.01
CA LEU A 192 -0.19 6.22 -3.67
C LEU A 192 0.02 6.15 -5.18
N ALA A 193 1.21 5.71 -5.64
CA ALA A 193 1.50 5.57 -7.07
C ALA A 193 0.50 4.63 -7.79
N ASN A 194 0.06 3.56 -7.12
CA ASN A 194 -0.96 2.67 -7.67
C ASN A 194 -2.35 3.31 -7.72
N LEU A 195 -2.70 4.12 -6.72
CA LEU A 195 -3.97 4.86 -6.72
C LEU A 195 -3.97 5.95 -7.79
N ASP A 196 -2.88 6.69 -7.94
CA ASP A 196 -2.75 7.75 -8.94
C ASP A 196 -2.92 7.19 -10.36
N LYS A 197 -2.31 6.04 -10.67
CA LYS A 197 -2.55 5.34 -11.95
C LYS A 197 -4.04 5.02 -12.17
N LYS A 198 -4.75 4.56 -11.13
CA LYS A 198 -6.19 4.24 -11.22
C LYS A 198 -7.04 5.50 -11.40
N ILE A 199 -6.73 6.57 -10.66
CA ILE A 199 -7.42 7.87 -10.77
C ILE A 199 -7.23 8.45 -12.16
N SER A 200 -5.99 8.49 -12.68
CA SER A 200 -5.71 8.99 -14.04
C SER A 200 -6.45 8.19 -15.11
N SER A 201 -6.53 6.86 -14.98
CA SER A 201 -7.30 6.03 -15.92
C SER A 201 -8.80 6.32 -15.90
N LEU A 202 -9.38 6.59 -14.72
CA LEU A 202 -10.79 6.94 -14.58
C LEU A 202 -11.08 8.35 -15.12
N LYS A 203 -10.20 9.33 -14.83
CA LYS A 203 -10.27 10.68 -15.40
C LYS A 203 -10.21 10.64 -16.93
N ALA A 204 -9.27 9.90 -17.51
CA ALA A 204 -9.19 9.72 -18.95
C ALA A 204 -10.42 9.01 -19.56
N SER A 205 -11.17 8.23 -18.78
CA SER A 205 -12.44 7.64 -19.23
C SER A 205 -13.59 8.64 -19.14
N LEU A 206 -13.59 9.48 -18.10
CA LEU A 206 -14.54 10.57 -17.91
C LEU A 206 -14.41 11.63 -19.01
N ASP A 207 -13.18 12.03 -19.34
CA ASP A 207 -12.88 13.04 -20.37
C ASP A 207 -13.28 12.59 -21.79
N LYS A 208 -13.41 11.27 -22.02
CA LYS A 208 -13.91 10.70 -23.27
C LYS A 208 -15.44 10.69 -23.38
N LEU A 209 -16.17 10.97 -22.31
CA LEU A 209 -17.62 10.99 -22.35
C LEU A 209 -18.11 12.28 -23.02
N GLU A 210 -18.78 12.11 -24.16
CA GLU A 210 -19.48 13.18 -24.87
C GLU A 210 -20.60 13.79 -24.00
N SER A 211 -20.98 15.05 -24.28
CA SER A 211 -22.11 15.67 -23.59
C SER A 211 -23.45 15.05 -24.03
N LYS A 212 -24.44 15.11 -23.15
CA LYS A 212 -25.80 14.65 -23.44
C LYS A 212 -26.37 15.39 -24.66
N GLU A 213 -26.16 16.71 -24.72
CA GLU A 213 -26.66 17.59 -25.77
C GLU A 213 -26.06 17.23 -27.12
N PHE A 214 -24.75 16.93 -27.17
CA PHE A 214 -24.06 16.50 -28.39
C PHE A 214 -24.61 15.16 -28.91
N LEU A 215 -24.79 14.19 -28.01
CA LEU A 215 -25.35 12.89 -28.35
C LEU A 215 -26.80 12.98 -28.85
N GLU A 216 -27.62 13.83 -28.23
CA GLU A 216 -28.99 14.09 -28.64
C GLU A 216 -29.07 14.81 -29.99
N ALA A 217 -28.23 15.82 -30.22
CA ALA A 217 -28.15 16.52 -31.48
C ALA A 217 -27.77 15.58 -32.63
N LYS A 218 -26.72 14.78 -32.46
CA LYS A 218 -26.29 13.77 -33.44
C LYS A 218 -27.35 12.70 -33.68
N SER A 219 -28.05 12.27 -32.62
CA SER A 219 -29.16 11.31 -32.74
C SER A 219 -30.31 11.88 -33.57
N LYS A 220 -30.69 13.14 -33.35
CA LYS A 220 -31.73 13.84 -34.13
C LYS A 220 -31.32 14.03 -35.59
N GLU A 221 -30.08 14.44 -35.84
CA GLU A 221 -29.53 14.61 -37.20
C GLU A 221 -29.57 13.30 -37.99
N LEU A 222 -29.05 12.21 -37.42
CA LEU A 222 -29.11 10.89 -38.06
C LEU A 222 -30.53 10.41 -38.31
N ASN A 223 -31.48 10.74 -37.43
CA ASN A 223 -32.89 10.40 -37.62
C ASN A 223 -33.52 11.23 -38.75
N LYS A 224 -33.23 12.53 -38.83
CA LYS A 224 -33.67 13.42 -39.93
C LYS A 224 -33.12 12.90 -41.27
N ASN A 225 -31.82 12.62 -41.35
CA ASN A 225 -31.17 12.12 -42.55
C ASN A 225 -31.73 10.75 -42.97
N ALA A 226 -31.92 9.82 -42.03
CA ALA A 226 -32.50 8.50 -42.33
C ALA A 226 -33.94 8.61 -42.84
N SER A 227 -34.76 9.46 -42.22
CA SER A 227 -36.15 9.71 -42.63
C SER A 227 -36.21 10.32 -44.03
N LEU A 228 -35.32 11.26 -44.33
CA LEU A 228 -35.21 11.89 -45.65
C LEU A 228 -34.84 10.91 -46.77
N ILE A 229 -33.92 9.97 -46.48
CA ILE A 229 -33.57 8.90 -47.43
C ILE A 229 -34.76 7.96 -47.67
N ILE A 230 -35.50 7.60 -46.61
CA ILE A 230 -36.65 6.69 -46.73
C ILE A 230 -37.81 7.37 -47.45
N SER A 231 -38.11 8.64 -47.18
CA SER A 231 -39.21 9.36 -47.83
C SER A 231 -38.97 9.53 -49.33
N ASN A 232 -37.71 9.69 -49.76
CA ASN A 232 -37.31 9.80 -51.17
C ASN A 232 -36.91 8.46 -51.79
N LEU A 233 -37.06 7.33 -51.10
CA LEU A 233 -36.50 6.05 -51.52
C LEU A 233 -36.98 5.59 -52.92
N TYR A 234 -38.19 5.97 -53.31
CA TYR A 234 -38.76 5.68 -54.63
C TYR A 234 -38.04 6.40 -55.79
N LEU A 235 -37.34 7.49 -55.52
CA LEU A 235 -36.56 8.26 -56.50
C LEU A 235 -35.09 7.80 -56.59
N LEU A 236 -34.63 6.97 -55.64
CA LEU A 236 -33.21 6.64 -55.48
C LEU A 236 -32.89 5.26 -56.05
N GLN A 237 -31.77 5.17 -56.77
CA GLN A 237 -31.29 3.91 -57.31
C GLN A 237 -30.56 3.10 -56.22
N GLY A 238 -30.71 1.78 -56.22
CA GLY A 238 -30.13 0.90 -55.19
C GLY A 238 -28.59 0.97 -55.10
N PHE A 239 -27.91 1.31 -56.19
CA PHE A 239 -26.46 1.47 -56.24
C PHE A 239 -25.97 2.91 -55.99
N GLN A 240 -26.88 3.87 -55.80
CA GLN A 240 -26.51 5.26 -55.55
C GLN A 240 -25.79 5.40 -54.20
N ARG A 241 -24.73 6.23 -54.16
CA ARG A 241 -23.88 6.44 -52.97
C ARG A 241 -23.72 7.91 -52.58
N GLU A 242 -23.99 8.83 -53.48
CA GLU A 242 -24.06 10.26 -53.18
C GLU A 242 -25.49 10.74 -53.48
N LEU A 243 -26.15 11.29 -52.45
CA LEU A 243 -27.53 11.74 -52.51
C LEU A 243 -27.58 13.26 -52.30
N ASN A 244 -28.27 13.97 -53.19
CA ASN A 244 -28.64 15.37 -52.98
C ASN A 244 -30.15 15.40 -52.78
N LEU A 245 -30.57 15.62 -51.53
CA LEU A 245 -31.98 15.61 -51.13
C LEU A 245 -32.37 16.97 -50.58
N ILE A 246 -33.63 17.37 -50.77
CA ILE A 246 -34.18 18.60 -50.22
C ILE A 246 -34.94 18.25 -48.94
N ASP A 247 -34.62 18.90 -47.84
CA ASP A 247 -35.34 18.69 -46.58
C ASP A 247 -36.70 19.41 -46.55
N GLU A 248 -37.50 19.18 -45.51
CA GLU A 248 -38.83 19.78 -45.33
C GLU A 248 -38.79 21.33 -45.26
N ASP A 249 -37.62 21.90 -44.98
CA ASP A 249 -37.38 23.34 -44.87
C ASP A 249 -36.83 23.95 -46.18
N GLY A 250 -36.65 23.15 -47.24
CA GLY A 250 -36.13 23.58 -48.55
C GLY A 250 -34.60 23.62 -48.67
N ASN A 251 -33.87 23.09 -47.69
CA ASN A 251 -32.40 23.05 -47.71
C ASN A 251 -31.86 21.84 -48.47
N ASN A 252 -30.81 22.04 -49.26
CA ASN A 252 -30.10 20.96 -49.93
C ASN A 252 -29.16 20.22 -48.96
N ILE A 253 -29.43 18.94 -48.72
CA ILE A 253 -28.60 18.04 -47.91
C ILE A 253 -27.86 17.07 -48.84
N ASN A 254 -26.53 17.11 -48.77
CA ASN A 254 -25.67 16.15 -49.46
C ASN A 254 -25.26 15.03 -48.49
N LEU A 255 -25.58 13.79 -48.83
CA LEU A 255 -25.27 12.60 -48.04
C LEU A 255 -24.39 11.64 -48.84
N LYS A 256 -23.25 11.26 -48.25
CA LYS A 256 -22.38 10.20 -48.76
C LYS A 256 -22.64 8.90 -48.01
N LEU A 257 -22.92 7.83 -48.74
CA LEU A 257 -23.33 6.54 -48.23
C LEU A 257 -22.29 5.46 -48.54
N ASN A 258 -22.11 4.54 -47.60
CA ASN A 258 -21.20 3.40 -47.75
C ASN A 258 -21.90 2.14 -48.30
N ASP A 259 -23.24 2.11 -48.28
CA ASP A 259 -24.07 1.00 -48.75
C ASP A 259 -25.33 1.55 -49.47
N THR A 260 -26.21 0.68 -49.94
CA THR A 260 -27.48 1.04 -50.57
C THR A 260 -28.28 2.07 -49.73
N PRO A 261 -29.06 2.97 -50.35
CA PRO A 261 -29.84 3.98 -49.62
C PRO A 261 -30.69 3.38 -48.50
N LYS A 262 -31.37 2.25 -48.77
CA LYS A 262 -32.18 1.53 -47.79
C LYS A 262 -31.36 1.02 -46.59
N ASN A 263 -30.22 0.37 -46.85
CA ASN A 263 -29.37 -0.19 -45.77
C ASN A 263 -28.71 0.92 -44.96
N SER A 264 -28.23 1.97 -45.62
CA SER A 264 -27.64 3.14 -44.96
C SER A 264 -28.65 3.83 -44.06
N ALA A 265 -29.89 4.04 -44.51
CA ALA A 265 -30.95 4.62 -43.68
C ALA A 265 -31.27 3.74 -42.47
N ASN A 266 -31.37 2.42 -42.64
CA ASN A 266 -31.56 1.48 -41.52
C ASN A 266 -30.40 1.51 -40.51
N ALA A 267 -29.15 1.62 -40.99
CA ALA A 267 -27.99 1.77 -40.13
C ALA A 267 -28.02 3.09 -39.35
N MET A 268 -28.38 4.20 -40.00
CA MET A 268 -28.56 5.51 -39.38
C MET A 268 -29.67 5.49 -38.32
N PHE A 269 -30.81 4.85 -38.56
CA PHE A 269 -31.85 4.68 -37.54
C PHE A 269 -31.36 3.86 -36.34
N LYS A 270 -30.62 2.77 -36.59
CA LYS A 270 -30.04 1.93 -35.54
C LYS A 270 -29.04 2.72 -34.70
N GLU A 271 -28.16 3.49 -35.33
CA GLU A 271 -27.19 4.37 -34.65
C GLU A 271 -27.89 5.49 -33.88
N SER A 272 -28.88 6.16 -34.48
CA SER A 272 -29.68 7.19 -33.82
C SER A 272 -30.35 6.67 -32.55
N LYS A 273 -30.97 5.48 -32.58
CA LYS A 273 -31.57 4.83 -31.41
C LYS A 273 -30.52 4.53 -30.34
N LYS A 274 -29.34 4.04 -30.73
CA LYS A 274 -28.22 3.77 -29.82
C LYS A 274 -27.69 5.04 -29.15
N LEU A 275 -27.52 6.13 -29.90
CA LEU A 275 -27.08 7.43 -29.38
C LEU A 275 -28.10 8.02 -28.41
N LYS A 276 -29.40 7.93 -28.73
CA LYS A 276 -30.48 8.34 -27.81
C LYS A 276 -30.45 7.56 -26.50
N GLN A 277 -30.25 6.24 -26.57
CA GLN A 277 -30.10 5.41 -25.37
C GLN A 277 -28.85 5.78 -24.57
N LYS A 278 -27.71 6.01 -25.24
CA LYS A 278 -26.46 6.46 -24.60
C LYS A 278 -26.66 7.81 -23.90
N ALA A 279 -27.30 8.78 -24.56
CA ALA A 279 -27.61 10.09 -23.98
C ALA A 279 -28.49 10.00 -22.72
N ALA A 280 -29.43 9.04 -22.68
CA ALA A 280 -30.28 8.83 -21.52
C ALA A 280 -29.49 8.33 -20.28
N SER A 281 -28.37 7.61 -20.48
CA SER A 281 -27.56 7.03 -19.39
C SER A 281 -26.23 7.74 -19.14
N ILE A 282 -25.82 8.69 -19.98
CA ILE A 282 -24.47 9.29 -19.95
C ILE A 282 -24.18 10.03 -18.64
N GLU A 283 -25.16 10.78 -18.13
CA GLU A 283 -25.03 11.50 -16.85
C GLU A 283 -24.94 10.56 -15.66
N ILE A 284 -25.63 9.40 -15.72
CA ILE A 284 -25.50 8.34 -14.72
C ILE A 284 -24.08 7.77 -14.77
N GLU A 285 -23.54 7.49 -15.96
CA GLU A 285 -22.17 7.00 -16.12
C GLU A 285 -21.14 8.01 -15.60
N ARG A 286 -21.30 9.29 -15.95
CA ARG A 286 -20.47 10.40 -15.49
C ARG A 286 -20.49 10.52 -13.96
N SER A 287 -21.67 10.49 -13.36
CA SER A 287 -21.83 10.49 -11.89
C SER A 287 -21.11 9.30 -11.25
N ASN A 288 -21.32 8.08 -11.76
CA ASN A 288 -20.65 6.88 -11.25
C ASN A 288 -19.11 6.98 -11.34
N LEU A 289 -18.56 7.54 -12.42
CA LEU A 289 -17.12 7.75 -12.56
C LEU A 289 -16.61 8.80 -11.56
N ASN A 290 -17.33 9.91 -11.40
CA ASN A 290 -16.98 10.95 -10.43
C ASN A 290 -16.98 10.42 -8.99
N GLU A 291 -18.00 9.66 -8.59
CA GLU A 291 -18.06 9.02 -7.27
C GLU A 291 -16.89 8.06 -7.04
N LYS A 292 -16.53 7.27 -8.06
CA LYS A 292 -15.35 6.39 -7.98
C LYS A 292 -14.05 7.18 -7.81
N ILE A 293 -13.91 8.30 -8.51
CA ILE A 293 -12.73 9.18 -8.41
C ILE A 293 -12.67 9.81 -7.02
N ASP A 294 -13.78 10.38 -6.54
CA ASP A 294 -13.90 10.99 -5.21
C ASP A 294 -13.53 10.00 -4.10
N PHE A 295 -14.07 8.77 -4.16
CA PHE A 295 -13.71 7.72 -3.20
C PHE A 295 -12.19 7.41 -3.20
N LEU A 296 -11.56 7.35 -4.38
CA LEU A 296 -10.12 7.10 -4.47
C LEU A 296 -9.29 8.28 -3.95
N LEU A 297 -9.74 9.52 -4.14
CA LEU A 297 -9.10 10.71 -3.59
C LEU A 297 -9.20 10.74 -2.05
N LYS A 298 -10.36 10.40 -1.49
CA LYS A 298 -10.55 10.24 -0.04
C LYS A 298 -9.66 9.13 0.53
N LEU A 299 -9.56 7.99 -0.16
CA LEU A 299 -8.64 6.92 0.22
C LEU A 299 -7.17 7.37 0.16
N LYS A 300 -6.80 8.17 -0.85
CA LYS A 300 -5.46 8.77 -0.98
C LYS A 300 -5.15 9.67 0.21
N ASN A 301 -6.09 10.52 0.61
CA ASN A 301 -5.97 11.39 1.77
C ASN A 301 -5.80 10.57 3.07
N ALA A 302 -6.63 9.55 3.28
CA ALA A 302 -6.52 8.66 4.44
C ALA A 302 -5.13 7.99 4.53
N ILE A 303 -4.54 7.57 3.40
CA ILE A 303 -3.18 7.01 3.36
C ILE A 303 -2.12 8.05 3.74
N ASN A 304 -2.26 9.29 3.27
CA ASN A 304 -1.33 10.37 3.62
C ASN A 304 -1.34 10.68 5.12
N LEU A 305 -2.53 10.72 5.72
CA LEU A 305 -2.74 11.01 7.15
C LEU A 305 -2.31 9.87 8.09
N ALA A 306 -2.10 8.66 7.59
CA ALA A 306 -1.68 7.53 8.43
C ALA A 306 -0.28 7.78 9.00
N ASN A 307 -0.14 7.75 10.33
CA ASN A 307 1.13 8.01 11.02
C ASN A 307 1.85 6.73 11.43
N THR A 308 1.17 5.59 11.36
CA THR A 308 1.72 4.30 11.72
C THR A 308 1.55 3.26 10.61
N SER A 309 2.46 2.29 10.57
CA SER A 309 2.33 1.14 9.66
C SER A 309 1.05 0.34 9.92
N SER A 310 0.60 0.28 11.17
CA SER A 310 -0.63 -0.39 11.57
C SER A 310 -1.87 0.33 11.00
N GLU A 311 -1.97 1.66 11.15
CA GLU A 311 -3.03 2.45 10.50
C GLU A 311 -3.04 2.26 8.98
N LEU A 312 -1.86 2.29 8.36
CA LEU A 312 -1.75 2.09 6.91
C LEU A 312 -2.20 0.70 6.47
N LEU A 313 -1.96 -0.34 7.27
CA LEU A 313 -2.44 -1.70 7.03
C LEU A 313 -3.96 -1.80 7.18
N ILE A 314 -4.55 -1.08 8.14
CA ILE A 314 -6.00 -1.03 8.31
C ILE A 314 -6.66 -0.37 7.09
N ILE A 315 -6.15 0.79 6.66
CA ILE A 315 -6.70 1.57 5.54
C ILE A 315 -6.51 0.85 4.20
N SER A 316 -5.36 0.19 4.05
CA SER A 316 -4.97 -0.46 2.81
C SER A 316 -4.37 -1.84 3.14
N PRO A 317 -5.23 -2.85 3.37
CA PRO A 317 -4.74 -4.20 3.66
C PRO A 317 -3.99 -4.77 2.45
N LYS A 318 -3.06 -5.70 2.70
CA LYS A 318 -2.43 -6.47 1.61
C LYS A 318 -3.52 -7.23 0.85
N LYS A 319 -3.47 -7.19 -0.49
CA LYS A 319 -4.47 -7.88 -1.34
C LYS A 319 -4.52 -9.37 -0.97
N SER A 320 -5.72 -9.86 -0.65
CA SER A 320 -5.98 -11.31 -0.61
C SER A 320 -5.95 -11.88 -2.03
N LEU A 321 -5.33 -13.04 -2.20
CA LEU A 321 -5.18 -13.73 -3.50
C LEU A 321 -6.50 -14.33 -4.05
N ASN A 322 -7.62 -14.20 -3.33
CA ASN A 322 -8.88 -14.81 -3.73
C ASN A 322 -9.59 -14.02 -4.86
N LYS A 323 -9.67 -14.64 -6.06
CA LYS A 323 -10.30 -14.08 -7.28
C LYS A 323 -11.75 -13.62 -7.10
N ASN A 324 -12.55 -14.28 -6.24
CA ASN A 324 -13.95 -13.90 -6.00
C ASN A 324 -14.11 -12.55 -5.28
N SER A 325 -13.09 -12.06 -4.59
CA SER A 325 -13.12 -10.76 -3.90
C SER A 325 -13.02 -9.56 -4.84
N ALA A 326 -12.55 -9.75 -6.09
CA ALA A 326 -12.23 -8.68 -7.01
C ALA A 326 -13.49 -7.91 -7.50
N LYS A 327 -14.59 -8.61 -7.79
CA LYS A 327 -15.85 -7.99 -8.27
C LYS A 327 -16.52 -7.12 -7.19
N PHE A 328 -16.54 -7.59 -5.94
CA PHE A 328 -17.12 -6.85 -4.81
C PHE A 328 -16.26 -5.66 -4.39
N SER A 329 -14.94 -5.76 -4.56
CA SER A 329 -14.01 -4.71 -4.21
C SER A 329 -14.19 -3.42 -5.02
N ASP A 330 -14.92 -3.42 -6.14
CA ASP A 330 -15.08 -2.20 -6.95
C ASP A 330 -16.16 -1.26 -6.40
N ILE A 331 -17.15 -1.79 -5.67
CA ILE A 331 -18.27 -1.02 -5.09
C ILE A 331 -18.22 -0.92 -3.56
N VAL A 332 -17.50 -1.82 -2.89
CA VAL A 332 -17.33 -1.83 -1.42
C VAL A 332 -15.85 -1.87 -1.07
N ARG A 333 -15.48 -1.23 0.04
CA ARG A 333 -14.15 -1.32 0.64
C ARG A 333 -14.22 -1.95 2.02
N ASP A 334 -13.41 -2.97 2.25
CA ASP A 334 -13.28 -3.62 3.56
C ASP A 334 -12.05 -3.10 4.30
N PHE A 335 -12.22 -2.86 5.60
CA PHE A 335 -11.20 -2.51 6.59
C PHE A 335 -11.26 -3.54 7.71
N TYR A 336 -10.11 -3.86 8.30
CA TYR A 336 -10.00 -4.88 9.35
C TYR A 336 -9.33 -4.29 10.57
N VAL A 337 -9.98 -4.42 11.73
CA VAL A 337 -9.46 -3.98 13.04
C VAL A 337 -9.64 -5.11 14.03
N GLY A 338 -8.53 -5.71 14.47
CA GLY A 338 -8.57 -6.96 15.24
C GLY A 338 -9.29 -8.05 14.44
N GLU A 339 -10.34 -8.62 15.02
CA GLU A 339 -11.20 -9.64 14.39
C GLU A 339 -12.41 -9.04 13.63
N PHE A 340 -12.60 -7.73 13.73
CA PHE A 340 -13.77 -7.06 13.17
C PHE A 340 -13.55 -6.63 11.73
N LYS A 341 -14.57 -6.86 10.91
CA LYS A 341 -14.62 -6.41 9.51
C LYS A 341 -15.57 -5.21 9.40
N ILE A 342 -15.05 -4.09 8.92
CA ILE A 342 -15.80 -2.87 8.63
C ILE A 342 -15.86 -2.67 7.13
N SER A 343 -17.06 -2.58 6.57
CA SER A 343 -17.29 -2.47 5.13
C SER A 343 -17.90 -1.10 4.82
N VAL A 344 -17.30 -0.34 3.89
CA VAL A 344 -17.73 1.01 3.50
C VAL A 344 -18.19 0.99 2.05
N GLY A 345 -19.37 1.54 1.77
CA GLY A 345 -19.87 1.69 0.41
C GLY A 345 -19.13 2.81 -0.32
N LYS A 346 -18.68 2.55 -1.55
CA LYS A 346 -17.90 3.51 -2.34
C LYS A 346 -18.75 4.51 -3.12
N ASN A 347 -20.00 4.14 -3.32
CA ASN A 347 -21.01 4.84 -4.09
C ASN A 347 -22.40 4.33 -3.68
N GLU A 348 -23.45 4.90 -4.27
CA GLU A 348 -24.84 4.52 -4.00
C GLU A 348 -25.09 3.01 -4.19
N LYS A 349 -24.56 2.43 -5.28
CA LYS A 349 -24.64 0.98 -5.54
C LYS A 349 -23.97 0.15 -4.45
N GLY A 350 -22.82 0.61 -3.95
CA GLY A 350 -22.10 0.01 -2.82
C GLY A 350 -22.89 0.10 -1.52
N ASN A 351 -23.50 1.24 -1.24
CA ASN A 351 -24.36 1.45 -0.07
C ASN A 351 -25.57 0.50 -0.10
N ALA A 352 -26.29 0.45 -1.22
CA ALA A 352 -27.41 -0.47 -1.41
C ALA A 352 -26.99 -1.94 -1.28
N PHE A 353 -25.83 -2.30 -1.86
CA PHE A 353 -25.27 -3.65 -1.73
C PHE A 353 -24.96 -4.01 -0.27
N LEU A 354 -24.36 -3.10 0.50
CA LEU A 354 -24.07 -3.33 1.91
C LEU A 354 -25.35 -3.54 2.72
N LEU A 355 -26.35 -2.70 2.52
CA LEU A 355 -27.64 -2.82 3.18
C LEU A 355 -28.30 -4.17 2.87
N LYS A 356 -28.22 -4.66 1.63
CA LYS A 356 -28.83 -5.93 1.23
C LYS A 356 -28.13 -7.16 1.84
N ASN A 357 -26.82 -7.11 2.02
CA ASN A 357 -26.00 -8.27 2.42
C ASN A 357 -25.58 -8.29 3.90
N ALA A 358 -25.86 -7.23 4.65
CA ALA A 358 -25.58 -7.17 6.09
C ALA A 358 -26.55 -8.07 6.89
N LYS A 359 -26.03 -8.73 7.93
CA LYS A 359 -26.84 -9.52 8.86
C LYS A 359 -27.61 -8.61 9.82
N LYS A 360 -28.70 -9.11 10.41
CA LYS A 360 -29.56 -8.37 11.34
C LYS A 360 -28.81 -7.73 12.53
N ASP A 361 -27.81 -8.45 13.05
CA ASP A 361 -26.99 -8.04 14.21
C ASP A 361 -25.73 -7.24 13.85
N ASP A 362 -25.44 -7.04 12.56
CA ASP A 362 -24.35 -6.16 12.14
C ASP A 362 -24.72 -4.71 12.47
N PHE A 363 -23.73 -3.86 12.77
CA PHE A 363 -23.98 -2.44 13.04
C PHE A 363 -23.86 -1.62 11.77
N TRP A 364 -24.84 -0.76 11.54
CA TRP A 364 -24.87 0.23 10.47
C TRP A 364 -24.53 1.61 11.02
N PHE A 365 -23.75 2.38 10.26
CA PHE A 365 -23.37 3.76 10.57
C PHE A 365 -23.59 4.68 9.37
N HIS A 366 -23.95 5.93 9.64
CA HIS A 366 -24.16 7.00 8.66
C HIS A 366 -24.01 8.37 9.34
N LEU A 367 -23.57 9.41 8.62
CA LEU A 367 -23.54 10.77 9.17
C LEU A 367 -24.97 11.24 9.41
N LYS A 368 -25.18 11.86 10.58
CA LYS A 368 -26.48 12.41 10.93
C LYS A 368 -26.82 13.57 9.98
N ASP A 369 -28.01 13.53 9.40
CA ASP A 369 -28.60 14.58 8.55
C ASP A 369 -27.79 14.98 7.29
N ILE A 370 -26.79 14.19 6.90
CA ILE A 370 -25.90 14.47 5.77
C ILE A 370 -25.82 13.24 4.86
N LYS A 371 -25.94 13.43 3.53
CA LYS A 371 -25.72 12.36 2.55
C LYS A 371 -24.30 11.80 2.69
N SER A 372 -24.18 10.52 3.00
CA SER A 372 -22.90 9.94 3.40
C SER A 372 -22.73 8.47 3.00
N ALA A 373 -21.51 7.96 3.12
CA ALA A 373 -21.23 6.55 2.88
C ALA A 373 -21.92 5.68 3.94
N HIS A 374 -22.44 4.52 3.53
CA HIS A 374 -22.97 3.55 4.48
C HIS A 374 -21.83 2.67 4.96
N VAL A 375 -21.70 2.53 6.28
CA VAL A 375 -20.69 1.67 6.90
C VAL A 375 -21.36 0.53 7.64
N ILE A 376 -20.90 -0.70 7.41
CA ILE A 376 -21.36 -1.92 8.10
C ILE A 376 -20.20 -2.54 8.88
N LEU A 377 -20.34 -2.62 10.19
CA LEU A 377 -19.45 -3.33 11.10
C LEU A 377 -20.01 -4.72 11.41
N LYS A 378 -19.28 -5.76 10.99
CA LYS A 378 -19.66 -7.15 11.22
C LYS A 378 -19.19 -7.59 12.59
N THR A 379 -20.14 -7.93 13.46
CA THR A 379 -19.87 -8.24 14.88
C THR A 379 -19.68 -9.72 15.15
N ASN A 380 -20.18 -10.61 14.27
CA ASN A 380 -20.19 -12.06 14.49
C ASN A 380 -20.68 -12.46 15.91
N LYS A 381 -21.65 -11.71 16.47
CA LYS A 381 -22.21 -11.85 17.83
C LYS A 381 -21.25 -11.52 18.99
N GLN A 382 -20.13 -10.83 18.73
CA GLN A 382 -19.24 -10.31 19.76
C GLN A 382 -19.71 -8.92 20.26
N ASN A 383 -19.38 -8.59 21.51
CA ASN A 383 -19.59 -7.25 22.06
C ASN A 383 -18.60 -6.24 21.43
N LEU A 384 -19.09 -5.04 21.15
CA LEU A 384 -18.29 -3.96 20.56
C LEU A 384 -17.69 -3.07 21.66
N SER A 385 -16.38 -2.86 21.62
CA SER A 385 -15.74 -1.81 22.40
C SER A 385 -16.00 -0.43 21.79
N GLU A 386 -15.94 0.61 22.62
CA GLU A 386 -16.09 2.00 22.17
C GLU A 386 -15.04 2.38 21.11
N ASP A 387 -13.82 1.86 21.21
CA ASP A 387 -12.76 2.10 20.23
C ASP A 387 -13.12 1.64 18.82
N ILE A 388 -13.79 0.49 18.68
CA ILE A 388 -14.20 -0.04 17.38
C ILE A 388 -15.35 0.79 16.80
N ILE A 389 -16.28 1.22 17.65
CA ILE A 389 -17.39 2.11 17.26
C ILE A 389 -16.83 3.44 16.77
N ASN A 390 -15.93 4.05 17.54
CA ASN A 390 -15.24 5.29 17.19
C ASN A 390 -14.44 5.15 15.88
N PHE A 391 -13.79 4.01 15.68
CA PHE A 391 -13.05 3.75 14.44
C PHE A 391 -13.99 3.62 13.23
N ALA A 392 -15.11 2.89 13.34
CA ALA A 392 -16.12 2.79 12.30
C ALA A 392 -16.76 4.15 11.97
N ALA A 393 -17.03 4.97 12.99
CA ALA A 393 -17.53 6.33 12.83
C ALA A 393 -16.52 7.25 12.11
N LYS A 394 -15.23 7.19 12.48
CA LYS A 394 -14.15 7.89 11.76
C LYS A 394 -14.07 7.50 10.29
N LEU A 395 -14.19 6.20 9.98
CA LEU A 395 -14.25 5.74 8.59
C LEU A 395 -15.46 6.31 7.86
N CYS A 396 -16.63 6.34 8.51
CA CYS A 396 -17.85 6.93 7.95
C CYS A 396 -17.61 8.38 7.53
N ILE A 397 -17.01 9.20 8.39
CA ILE A 397 -16.73 10.61 8.10
C ILE A 397 -15.65 10.74 7.01
N ASN A 398 -14.52 10.06 7.14
CA ASN A 398 -13.41 10.15 6.18
C ASN A 398 -13.81 9.77 4.74
N PHE A 399 -14.79 8.87 4.58
CA PHE A 399 -15.29 8.48 3.25
C PHE A 399 -16.51 9.27 2.80
N SER A 400 -17.04 10.17 3.63
CA SER A 400 -18.21 10.99 3.33
C SER A 400 -17.85 12.46 3.08
N THR A 401 -16.97 13.04 3.89
CA THR A 401 -16.56 14.46 3.82
C THR A 401 -15.04 14.59 3.78
N SER A 402 -14.56 15.71 3.20
CA SER A 402 -13.14 16.11 3.19
C SER A 402 -12.86 17.34 4.06
N GLU A 403 -13.90 17.93 4.64
CA GLU A 403 -13.79 19.12 5.49
C GLU A 403 -13.43 18.74 6.93
N ARG A 404 -12.62 19.58 7.58
CA ARG A 404 -12.34 19.44 9.01
C ARG A 404 -13.51 19.97 9.80
N GLY A 405 -13.85 19.28 10.88
CA GLY A 405 -15.03 19.64 11.64
C GLY A 405 -15.40 18.62 12.70
N SER A 406 -16.49 18.92 13.39
CA SER A 406 -17.13 18.01 14.32
C SER A 406 -18.37 17.42 13.66
N TYR A 407 -18.41 16.11 13.52
CA TYR A 407 -19.48 15.38 12.87
C TYR A 407 -20.16 14.42 13.84
N ASN A 408 -21.47 14.32 13.72
CA ASN A 408 -22.28 13.34 14.44
C ASN A 408 -22.54 12.14 13.53
N VAL A 409 -22.21 10.95 14.02
CA VAL A 409 -22.44 9.69 13.32
C VAL A 409 -23.50 8.90 14.06
N ASP A 410 -24.61 8.63 13.39
CA ASP A 410 -25.65 7.75 13.90
C ASP A 410 -25.24 6.31 13.62
N TYR A 411 -25.47 5.44 14.60
CA TYR A 411 -25.27 4.01 14.46
C TYR A 411 -26.35 3.20 15.16
N THR A 412 -26.74 2.09 14.53
CA THR A 412 -27.73 1.15 15.07
C THR A 412 -27.52 -0.24 14.49
N LYS A 413 -28.21 -1.25 15.03
CA LYS A 413 -28.20 -2.58 14.42
C LYS A 413 -28.90 -2.53 13.06
N ARG A 414 -28.40 -3.30 12.11
CA ARG A 414 -28.93 -3.38 10.74
C ARG A 414 -30.42 -3.71 10.72
N GLN A 415 -30.92 -4.53 11.64
CA GLN A 415 -32.36 -4.84 11.74
C GLN A 415 -33.26 -3.62 11.99
N ASN A 416 -32.71 -2.54 12.55
CA ASN A 416 -33.44 -1.30 12.81
C ASN A 416 -33.43 -0.34 11.61
N VAL A 417 -32.81 -0.73 10.49
CA VAL A 417 -32.70 0.07 9.26
C VAL A 417 -33.64 -0.51 8.20
N LYS A 418 -34.62 0.26 7.75
CA LYS A 418 -35.55 -0.10 6.68
C LYS A 418 -35.13 0.59 5.38
N VAL A 419 -34.86 -0.21 4.34
CA VAL A 419 -34.55 0.31 3.01
C VAL A 419 -35.84 0.76 2.33
N VAL A 420 -35.87 2.01 1.87
CA VAL A 420 -37.00 2.60 1.17
C VAL A 420 -36.77 2.50 -0.35
N ASN A 421 -35.63 3.01 -0.82
CA ASN A 421 -35.24 2.92 -2.23
C ASN A 421 -33.71 2.88 -2.35
N GLU A 422 -33.16 1.82 -2.95
CA GLU A 422 -31.71 1.60 -3.09
C GLU A 422 -30.90 1.85 -1.80
N ALA A 423 -30.17 2.98 -1.73
CA ALA A 423 -29.39 3.38 -0.56
C ALA A 423 -30.17 4.26 0.43
N PHE A 424 -31.36 4.76 0.06
CA PHE A 424 -32.20 5.57 0.92
C PHE A 424 -32.88 4.71 1.99
N VAL A 425 -32.72 5.11 3.25
CA VAL A 425 -33.13 4.32 4.42
C VAL A 425 -33.85 5.18 5.46
N ASN A 426 -34.79 4.55 6.16
CA ASN A 426 -35.30 5.03 7.44
C ASN A 426 -34.71 4.16 8.54
N TYR A 427 -34.38 4.73 9.70
CA TYR A 427 -33.79 3.98 10.80
C TYR A 427 -34.34 4.45 12.15
N VAL A 428 -34.38 3.52 13.10
CA VAL A 428 -34.88 3.76 14.47
C VAL A 428 -33.90 3.20 15.50
N ASN A 429 -34.11 3.48 16.78
CA ASN A 429 -33.32 2.93 17.89
C ASN A 429 -31.81 3.11 17.68
N TYR A 430 -31.40 4.31 17.27
CA TYR A 430 -30.01 4.64 17.01
C TYR A 430 -29.36 5.33 18.21
N LYS A 431 -28.05 5.25 18.26
CA LYS A 431 -27.18 6.05 19.12
C LYS A 431 -26.36 6.96 18.23
N THR A 432 -25.91 8.09 18.78
CA THR A 432 -25.06 9.05 18.05
C THR A 432 -23.71 9.15 18.75
N VAL A 433 -22.64 9.19 17.96
CA VAL A 433 -21.28 9.47 18.46
C VAL A 433 -20.73 10.72 17.77
N GLY A 434 -20.19 11.65 18.57
CA GLY A 434 -19.55 12.87 18.08
C GLY A 434 -18.06 12.63 17.85
N ILE A 435 -17.57 12.91 16.64
CA ILE A 435 -16.16 12.74 16.27
C ILE A 435 -15.65 14.05 15.66
N LYS A 436 -14.47 14.47 16.12
CA LYS A 436 -13.74 15.61 15.57
C LYS A 436 -12.58 15.11 14.69
N ILE A 437 -12.47 15.64 13.47
CA ILE A 437 -11.42 15.29 12.48
C ILE A 437 -10.63 16.52 12.06
#